data_AF-A0A838VPJ2-F1
#
_entry.id   AF-A0A838VPJ2-F1
#
_cell.length_a   1.000
_cell.length_b   1.000
_cell.length_c   1.000
_cell.angle_alpha   90.00
_cell.angle_beta   90.00
_cell.angle_gamma   90.00
#
_symmetry.space_group_name_H-M   'P 1'
#
loop_
_entity.id
_entity.type
_entity.pdbx_description
1 polymer ?
#
loop_
_entity_poly.entity_id
_entity_poly.type
_entity_poly.pdbx_seq_one_letter_code
_entity_poly.pdbx_strand_id
1 'polypeptide(L)'
;MAQLNTLEIPDALYTQIQGLALSKNRSVNDQVVQLLQLALQGEPQSQAQILAEIRASQWIPTQEIPDSVTLLRQIRGYDIN
;
A
#
# COMPACT_ATOMS: atom_id res chain seq x y z
N MET A 1 5.17 -17.58 -23.27
CA MET A 1 5.69 -17.59 -21.88
C MET A 1 7.19 -17.73 -21.97
N ALA A 2 7.96 -16.89 -21.28
CA ALA A 2 9.41 -17.01 -21.23
C ALA A 2 9.82 -17.86 -20.02
N GLN A 3 10.82 -18.72 -20.16
CA GLN A 3 11.35 -19.58 -19.10
C GLN A 3 12.79 -19.16 -18.78
N LEU A 4 13.07 -18.92 -17.51
CA LEU A 4 14.41 -18.63 -17.00
C LEU A 4 14.93 -19.89 -16.29
N ASN A 5 15.80 -20.64 -16.96
CA ASN A 5 16.29 -21.94 -16.47
C ASN A 5 17.65 -21.88 -15.76
N THR A 6 18.37 -20.75 -15.87
CA THR A 6 19.77 -20.61 -15.47
C THR A 6 19.96 -19.41 -14.53
N LEU A 7 19.23 -19.40 -13.42
CA LEU A 7 19.49 -18.48 -12.34
C LEU A 7 20.41 -19.21 -11.35
N GLU A 8 21.72 -18.96 -11.44
CA GLU A 8 22.65 -19.35 -10.39
C GLU A 8 22.40 -18.43 -9.19
N ILE A 9 21.57 -18.92 -8.26
CA ILE A 9 21.22 -18.21 -7.03
C ILE A 9 22.08 -18.80 -5.91
N PRO A 10 22.81 -17.99 -5.14
CA PRO A 10 23.53 -18.48 -3.97
C PRO A 10 22.59 -19.22 -3.01
N ASP A 11 23.03 -20.36 -2.48
CA ASP A 11 22.19 -21.23 -1.61
C ASP A 11 21.57 -20.48 -0.42
N ALA A 12 22.32 -19.53 0.14
CA ALA A 12 21.86 -18.68 1.22
C ALA A 12 20.68 -17.78 0.81
N LEU A 13 20.68 -17.27 -0.44
CA LEU A 13 19.58 -16.48 -1.00
C LEU A 13 18.37 -17.38 -1.31
N TYR A 14 18.62 -18.56 -1.88
CA TYR A 14 17.55 -19.53 -2.17
C TYR A 14 16.79 -19.92 -0.89
N THR A 15 17.50 -20.16 0.21
CA THR A 15 16.90 -20.50 1.50
C THR A 15 16.04 -19.36 2.05
N GLN A 16 16.48 -18.10 1.90
CA GLN A 16 15.68 -16.94 2.29
C GLN A 16 14.40 -16.80 1.46
N ILE A 17 14.51 -16.98 0.14
CA ILE A 17 13.35 -16.95 -0.76
C ILE A 17 12.36 -18.07 -0.41
N GLN A 18 12.87 -19.26 -0.09
CA GLN A 18 12.04 -20.39 0.35
C GLN A 18 11.31 -20.08 1.66
N GLY A 19 11.99 -19.50 2.65
CA GLY A 19 11.36 -19.08 3.90
C GLY A 19 10.25 -18.04 3.68
N LEU A 20 10.50 -17.06 2.81
CA LEU A 20 9.50 -16.06 2.43
C LEU A 20 8.30 -16.69 1.70
N ALA A 21 8.55 -17.63 0.78
CA ALA A 21 7.50 -18.33 0.05
C ALA A 21 6.59 -19.13 1.02
N LEU A 22 7.19 -19.84 1.98
CA LEU A 22 6.45 -20.55 3.04
C LEU A 22 5.61 -19.60 3.89
N SER A 23 6.18 -18.47 4.32
CA SER A 23 5.45 -17.49 5.14
C SER A 23 4.22 -16.90 4.43
N LYS A 24 4.24 -16.85 3.09
CA LYS A 24 3.18 -16.29 2.26
C LYS A 24 2.27 -17.36 1.64
N ASN A 25 2.43 -18.64 1.99
CA ASN A 25 1.74 -19.78 1.37
C ASN A 25 1.82 -19.77 -0.16
N ARG A 26 3.03 -19.55 -0.71
CA ARG A 26 3.30 -19.49 -2.16
C ARG A 26 4.37 -20.49 -2.56
N SER A 27 4.38 -20.86 -3.84
CA SER A 27 5.50 -21.62 -4.39
C SER A 27 6.76 -20.75 -4.47
N VAL A 28 7.94 -21.38 -4.45
CA VAL A 28 9.22 -20.67 -4.60
C VAL A 28 9.27 -19.93 -5.94
N ASN A 29 8.80 -20.56 -7.02
CA ASN A 29 8.73 -19.93 -8.34
C ASN A 29 7.82 -18.69 -8.36
N ASP A 30 6.64 -18.77 -7.74
CA ASP A 30 5.75 -17.60 -7.65
C ASP A 30 6.38 -16.47 -6.83
N GLN A 31 7.11 -16.82 -5.76
CA GLN A 31 7.81 -15.83 -4.95
C GLN A 31 8.96 -15.16 -5.72
N VAL A 32 9.70 -15.91 -6.55
CA VAL A 32 10.74 -15.37 -7.43
C VAL A 32 10.14 -14.41 -8.45
N VAL A 33 9.04 -14.79 -9.12
CA VAL A 33 8.33 -13.92 -10.06
C VAL A 33 7.87 -12.64 -9.38
N GLN A 34 7.33 -12.73 -8.16
CA GLN A 34 6.90 -11.55 -7.42
C GLN A 34 8.07 -10.62 -7.06
N LEU A 35 9.21 -11.17 -6.63
CA LEU A 35 10.40 -10.37 -6.32
C LEU A 35 10.95 -9.67 -7.56
N LEU A 36 10.94 -10.34 -8.72
CA LEU A 36 11.31 -9.73 -10.00
C LEU A 36 10.34 -8.61 -10.39
N GLN A 37 9.03 -8.80 -10.19
CA GLN A 37 8.04 -7.75 -10.43
C GLN A 37 8.26 -6.54 -9.52
N LEU A 38 8.53 -6.76 -8.23
CA LEU A 38 8.84 -5.67 -7.29
C LEU A 38 10.13 -4.94 -7.69
N ALA A 39 11.17 -5.66 -8.10
CA ALA A 39 12.41 -5.05 -8.58
C ALA A 39 12.20 -4.19 -9.85
N LEU A 40 11.29 -4.63 -10.74
CA LEU A 40 10.92 -3.89 -11.95
C LEU A 40 10.02 -2.67 -11.66
N GLN A 41 9.22 -2.73 -10.60
CA GLN A 41 8.37 -1.61 -10.18
C GLN A 41 9.17 -0.45 -9.56
N GLY A 42 10.47 -0.63 -9.33
CA GLY A 42 11.34 0.34 -8.68
C GLY A 42 11.20 0.31 -7.16
N GLU A 43 12.06 1.08 -6.48
CA GLU A 43 12.06 1.22 -5.01
C GLU A 43 10.62 1.31 -4.46
N PRO A 44 10.29 0.58 -3.39
CA PRO A 44 8.96 0.65 -2.79
C PRO A 44 8.61 2.12 -2.57
N GLN A 45 7.40 2.51 -2.98
CA GLN A 45 6.93 3.89 -2.83
C GLN A 45 7.34 4.39 -1.45
N SER A 46 8.16 5.45 -1.44
CA SER A 46 8.64 5.99 -0.17
C SER A 46 7.44 6.32 0.71
N GLN A 47 7.59 6.19 2.04
CA GLN A 47 6.52 6.54 2.98
C GLN A 47 5.93 7.94 2.68
N ALA A 48 6.77 8.87 2.20
CA ALA A 48 6.36 10.19 1.76
C ALA A 48 5.39 10.18 0.55
N GLN A 49 5.59 9.30 -0.42
CA GLN A 49 4.69 9.15 -1.58
C GLN A 49 3.34 8.59 -1.16
N ILE A 50 3.34 7.57 -0.30
CA ILE A 50 2.11 6.98 0.25
C ILE A 50 1.32 8.03 1.04
N LEU A 51 1.99 8.80 1.90
CA LEU A 51 1.35 9.88 2.67
C LEU A 51 0.84 11.02 1.77
N ALA A 52 1.56 11.35 0.70
CA ALA A 52 1.11 12.35 -0.27
C ALA A 52 -0.15 11.90 -1.01
N GLU A 53 -0.22 10.64 -1.42
CA GLU A 53 -1.39 10.05 -2.07
C GLU A 53 -2.61 9.99 -1.14
N ILE A 54 -2.40 9.59 0.11
CA ILE A 54 -3.44 9.64 1.15
C ILE A 54 -3.95 11.07 1.34
N ARG A 55 -3.04 12.06 1.45
CA ARG A 55 -3.42 13.47 1.62
C ARG A 55 -4.19 14.00 0.40
N ALA A 56 -3.79 13.62 -0.81
CA ALA A 56 -4.48 14.02 -2.05
C ALA A 56 -5.88 13.38 -2.17
N SER A 57 -6.06 12.19 -1.62
CA SER A 57 -7.33 11.45 -1.64
C SER A 57 -8.29 11.87 -0.53
N GLN A 58 -7.82 12.62 0.47
CA GLN A 58 -8.67 13.11 1.55
C GLN A 58 -9.42 14.35 1.11
N TRP A 59 -10.74 14.31 1.28
CA TRP A 59 -11.58 15.48 1.11
C TRP A 59 -11.28 16.48 2.22
N ILE A 60 -10.82 17.67 1.84
CA ILE A 60 -10.59 18.79 2.75
C ILE A 60 -11.80 19.72 2.64
N PRO A 61 -12.65 19.82 3.68
CA PRO A 61 -13.74 20.77 3.64
C PRO A 61 -13.21 22.19 3.50
N THR A 62 -13.78 22.97 2.58
CA THR A 62 -13.54 24.41 2.51
C THR A 62 -14.03 25.08 3.79
N GLN A 63 -13.41 26.19 4.20
CA GLN A 63 -13.73 26.92 5.44
C GLN A 63 -15.20 27.35 5.57
N GLU A 64 -15.95 27.34 4.47
CA GLU A 64 -17.37 27.66 4.42
C GLU A 64 -18.29 26.51 4.88
N ILE A 65 -17.76 25.29 5.01
CA ILE A 65 -18.55 24.13 5.42
C ILE A 65 -18.65 24.13 6.95
N PRO A 66 -19.88 24.20 7.51
CA PRO A 66 -20.05 24.17 8.97
C PRO A 66 -19.49 22.86 9.53
N ASP A 67 -18.74 22.96 10.63
CA ASP A 67 -18.28 21.79 11.36
C ASP A 67 -19.48 20.89 11.71
N SER A 68 -19.22 19.58 11.75
CA SER A 68 -20.14 18.53 12.20
C SER A 68 -20.87 18.90 13.50
N VAL A 69 -20.18 19.55 14.44
CA VAL A 69 -20.77 20.01 15.70
C VAL A 69 -21.79 21.12 15.47
N THR A 70 -21.50 22.07 14.59
CA THR A 70 -22.40 23.16 14.21
C THR A 70 -23.65 22.60 13.53
N LEU A 71 -23.48 21.65 12.59
CA LEU A 71 -24.61 20.98 11.93
C LEU A 71 -25.50 20.24 12.96
N LEU A 72 -24.89 19.53 13.92
CA LEU A 72 -25.63 18.83 14.96
C LEU A 72 -26.38 19.78 15.91
N ARG A 73 -25.85 20.97 16.17
CA ARG A 73 -26.54 22.01 16.97
C ARG A 73 -27.74 22.59 16.22
N GLN A 74 -27.60 22.85 14.93
CA GLN A 74 -28.70 23.29 14.06
C GLN A 74 -29.82 22.25 14.01
N ILE A 75 -29.50 20.96 13.81
CA ILE A 75 -30.50 19.87 13.78
C ILE A 75 -31.23 19.74 15.12
N ARG A 76 -30.53 19.93 16.24
CA ARG A 76 -31.13 19.88 17.59
C ARG A 76 -31.90 21.15 17.97
N GLY A 77 -31.92 22.17 17.11
CA GLY A 77 -32.66 23.41 17.33
C GLY A 77 -32.01 24.37 18.32
N TYR A 78 -30.69 24.31 18.52
CA TYR A 78 -30.00 25.24 19.42
C TYR A 78 -29.72 26.62 18.79
N ASP A 79 -29.73 26.73 17.46
CA ASP A 79 -29.37 27.95 16.71
C ASP A 79 -30.58 28.69 16.10
N ILE A 80 -31.81 28.40 16.56
CA ILE A 80 -33.02 29.13 16.14
C ILE A 80 -33.21 30.35 17.07
N ASN A 81 -32.74 31.51 16.63
CA ASN A 81 -33.19 32.84 17.09
C ASN A 81 -33.33 33.77 15.89
#